data_AF-A0A6B0VK72-F1
#
_entry.id   AF-A0A6B0VK72-F1
#
_cell.length_a   1.000
_cell.length_b   1.000
_cell.length_c   1.000
_cell.angle_alpha   90.00
_cell.angle_beta   90.00
_cell.angle_gamma   90.00
#
_symmetry.space_group_name_H-M   'P 1'
#
loop_
_entity.id
_entity.type
_entity.pdbx_description
1 polymer ?
#
loop_
_entity_poly.entity_id
_entity_poly.type
_entity_poly.pdbx_seq_one_letter_code
_entity_poly.pdbx_strand_id
1 'polypeptide(L)'
;MPTEHDNTTTASTTQPGPNVLEERTLSGIFVHLLGVGTGFILPALVYLVAEREFTRRNARNAFNWQVIVTGVFAALFGLLAAGFAIDSLASESSLLRYLGMAFVLVAAMGLFGSTLVVLVNVVFGLVAMGKAIFGTAWRYPLAPDVVGWLASRVRSDVGWWKLLAAHLVVTPLAGTYLAWLILEPGAEDSPMFFVGFGLVLALVLSSVLTPGVLVRDMRVVATTSTSWQPSWVTYLGGPAGIAALTYVAATVQFHSENPSGDAVYGFAGALWIAVSVYLYRRYRRVDSP
;
A
#
# COMPACT_ATOMS: atom_id res chain seq x y z
N MET A 1 64.35 12.84 47.77
CA MET A 1 63.54 12.60 46.55
C MET A 1 62.94 11.21 46.61
N PRO A 2 61.64 11.09 46.89
CA PRO A 2 60.82 9.95 46.46
C PRO A 2 59.85 10.41 45.37
N THR A 3 59.83 9.65 44.28
CA THR A 3 59.09 9.89 43.04
C THR A 3 57.58 9.70 43.21
N GLU A 4 56.85 10.74 42.84
CA GLU A 4 55.40 10.80 42.67
C GLU A 4 55.02 9.96 41.44
N HIS A 5 54.34 8.83 41.65
CA HIS A 5 53.74 8.07 40.56
C HIS A 5 52.34 8.64 40.28
N ASP A 6 52.28 9.50 39.27
CA ASP A 6 51.05 9.95 38.63
C ASP A 6 50.25 8.73 38.12
N ASN A 7 49.16 8.41 38.82
CA ASN A 7 48.14 7.49 38.32
C ASN A 7 47.31 8.21 37.25
N THR A 8 47.80 8.21 36.01
CA THR A 8 47.02 8.62 34.85
C THR A 8 45.90 7.61 34.66
N THR A 9 44.71 7.91 35.20
CA THR A 9 43.48 7.17 34.94
C THR A 9 43.14 7.33 33.47
N THR A 10 43.58 6.39 32.64
CA THR A 10 43.17 6.28 31.25
C THR A 10 41.73 5.79 31.27
N ALA A 11 40.78 6.72 31.17
CA ALA A 11 39.39 6.39 30.90
C ALA A 11 39.36 5.57 29.60
N SER A 12 39.12 4.27 29.73
CA SER A 12 38.86 3.39 28.59
C SER A 12 37.56 3.86 27.95
N THR A 13 37.66 4.67 26.89
CA THR A 13 36.53 4.96 26.02
C THR A 13 36.16 3.65 25.35
N THR A 14 35.21 2.93 25.95
CA THR A 14 34.51 1.85 25.27
C THR A 14 33.84 2.48 24.05
N GLN A 15 34.45 2.28 22.88
CA GLN A 15 33.77 2.46 21.60
C GLN A 15 32.44 1.71 21.71
N PRO A 16 31.28 2.36 21.46
CA PRO A 16 30.00 1.67 21.48
C PRO A 16 30.14 0.49 20.51
N GLY A 17 29.89 -0.73 21.00
CA GLY A 17 29.85 -1.92 20.13
C GLY A 17 28.91 -1.66 18.94
N PRO A 18 29.13 -2.30 17.79
CA PRO A 18 28.48 -1.91 16.54
C PRO A 18 26.94 -1.91 16.68
N ASN A 19 26.35 -0.70 16.70
CA ASN A 19 24.89 -0.42 16.63
C ASN A 19 24.22 -1.01 15.38
N VAL A 20 25.00 -1.69 14.54
CA VAL A 20 24.62 -2.30 13.28
C VAL A 20 23.53 -3.36 13.44
N LEU A 21 23.39 -4.01 14.61
CA LEU A 21 22.27 -4.92 14.90
C LEU A 21 21.01 -4.19 15.36
N GLU A 22 21.14 -3.09 16.10
CA GLU A 22 20.01 -2.25 16.53
C GLU A 22 19.41 -1.46 15.35
N GLU A 23 20.19 -1.13 14.34
CA GLU A 23 19.71 -0.46 13.12
C GLU A 23 18.94 -1.38 12.17
N ARG A 24 19.16 -2.71 12.26
CA ARG A 24 18.55 -3.71 11.38
C ARG A 24 17.19 -4.15 11.93
N THR A 25 16.13 -3.69 11.27
CA THR A 25 14.76 -4.10 11.60
C THR A 25 14.34 -5.32 10.78
N LEU A 26 13.56 -6.21 11.40
CA LEU A 26 12.91 -7.32 10.69
C LEU A 26 12.04 -6.79 9.53
N SER A 27 11.31 -5.68 9.75
CA SER A 27 10.51 -5.04 8.70
C SER A 27 11.37 -4.56 7.54
N GLY A 28 12.56 -4.01 7.78
CA GLY A 28 13.47 -3.56 6.73
C GLY A 28 14.09 -4.72 5.93
N ILE A 29 14.24 -5.89 6.56
CA ILE A 29 14.72 -7.11 5.89
C ILE A 29 13.61 -7.73 5.06
N PHE A 30 12.45 -8.02 5.68
CA PHE A 30 11.38 -8.77 5.05
C PHE A 30 10.52 -7.96 4.07
N VAL A 31 10.64 -6.62 4.02
CA VAL A 31 9.85 -5.80 3.09
C VAL A 31 10.01 -6.21 1.62
N HIS A 32 11.16 -6.75 1.24
CA HIS A 32 11.38 -7.25 -0.12
C HIS A 32 10.55 -8.51 -0.43
N LEU A 33 10.51 -9.45 0.52
CA LEU A 33 9.67 -10.66 0.40
C LEU A 33 8.18 -10.31 0.46
N LEU A 34 7.80 -9.39 1.35
CA LEU A 34 6.44 -8.85 1.39
C LEU A 34 6.06 -8.20 0.05
N GLY A 35 6.98 -7.47 -0.57
CA GLY A 35 6.79 -6.89 -1.89
C GLY A 35 6.55 -7.95 -2.98
N VAL A 36 7.30 -9.06 -2.97
CA VAL A 36 7.08 -10.16 -3.92
C VAL A 36 5.67 -10.74 -3.79
N GLY A 37 5.17 -10.94 -2.56
CA GLY A 37 3.86 -11.53 -2.33
C GLY A 37 2.67 -10.58 -2.51
N THR A 38 2.88 -9.26 -2.37
CA THR A 38 1.78 -8.28 -2.31
C THR A 38 1.91 -7.11 -3.28
N GLY A 39 2.91 -7.15 -4.17
CA GLY A 39 3.23 -6.06 -5.06
C GLY A 39 3.66 -4.80 -4.30
N PHE A 40 3.21 -3.63 -4.76
CA PHE A 40 3.64 -2.35 -4.20
C PHE A 40 2.98 -2.01 -2.86
N ILE A 41 1.95 -2.74 -2.45
CA ILE A 41 1.06 -2.38 -1.34
C ILE A 41 1.78 -2.46 0.01
N LEU A 42 2.35 -3.61 0.40
CA LEU A 42 3.04 -3.71 1.69
C LEU A 42 4.32 -2.87 1.74
N PRO A 43 5.17 -2.80 0.69
CA PRO A 43 6.29 -1.87 0.67
C PRO A 43 5.87 -0.40 0.88
N ALA A 44 4.74 0.03 0.30
CA ALA A 44 4.19 1.37 0.54
C ALA A 44 3.80 1.56 2.01
N LEU A 45 3.08 0.60 2.59
CA LEU A 45 2.69 0.64 3.99
C LEU A 45 3.89 0.70 4.93
N VAL A 46 4.88 -0.18 4.74
CA VAL A 46 6.11 -0.19 5.52
C VAL A 46 6.83 1.16 5.37
N TYR A 47 6.89 1.73 4.15
CA TYR A 47 7.50 3.04 3.93
C TYR A 47 6.79 4.16 4.71
N LEU A 48 5.45 4.15 4.73
CA LEU A 48 4.65 5.17 5.44
C LEU A 48 4.83 5.12 6.96
N VAL A 49 4.92 3.91 7.54
CA VAL A 49 4.99 3.74 8.99
C VAL A 49 6.42 3.61 9.53
N ALA A 50 7.43 3.44 8.68
CA ALA A 50 8.82 3.30 9.08
C ALA A 50 9.37 4.58 9.72
N GLU A 51 9.94 4.44 10.92
CA GLU A 51 10.67 5.51 11.62
C GLU A 51 12.18 5.41 11.36
N ARG A 52 12.72 4.19 11.32
CA ARG A 52 14.16 3.95 11.10
C ARG A 52 14.53 4.11 9.63
N GLU A 53 15.62 4.82 9.38
CA GLU A 53 16.10 5.11 8.02
C GLU A 53 16.44 3.84 7.24
N PHE A 54 16.97 2.80 7.91
CA PHE A 54 17.23 1.50 7.28
C PHE A 54 15.94 0.87 6.74
N THR A 55 14.88 0.79 7.54
CA THR A 55 13.57 0.28 7.11
C THR A 55 13.01 1.10 5.95
N ARG A 56 13.05 2.44 6.09
CA ARG A 56 12.47 3.36 5.12
C ARG A 56 13.17 3.28 3.76
N ARG A 57 14.51 3.17 3.74
CA ARG A 57 15.27 2.98 2.50
C ARG A 57 14.96 1.65 1.82
N ASN A 58 14.91 0.55 2.58
CA ASN A 58 14.55 -0.75 2.01
C ASN A 58 13.12 -0.77 1.46
N ALA A 59 12.17 -0.20 2.20
CA ALA A 59 10.77 -0.10 1.78
C ALA A 59 10.61 0.74 0.52
N ARG A 60 11.33 1.88 0.41
CA ARG A 60 11.37 2.69 -0.82
C ARG A 60 11.90 1.89 -2.00
N ASN A 61 13.00 1.17 -1.83
CA ASN A 61 13.61 0.39 -2.91
C ASN A 61 12.67 -0.75 -3.36
N ALA A 62 12.06 -1.47 -2.43
CA ALA A 62 11.06 -2.49 -2.72
C ALA A 62 9.84 -1.90 -3.42
N PHE A 63 9.31 -0.77 -2.93
CA PHE A 63 8.18 -0.07 -3.54
C PHE A 63 8.48 0.37 -4.97
N ASN A 64 9.59 1.06 -5.20
CA ASN A 64 10.01 1.52 -6.53
C ASN A 64 10.10 0.36 -7.54
N TRP A 65 10.63 -0.79 -7.11
CA TRP A 65 10.68 -2.00 -7.92
C TRP A 65 9.28 -2.56 -8.23
N GLN A 66 8.46 -2.73 -7.19
CA GLN A 66 7.12 -3.29 -7.35
C GLN A 66 6.19 -2.41 -8.18
N VAL A 67 6.40 -1.09 -8.21
CA VAL A 67 5.66 -0.20 -9.11
C VAL A 67 5.95 -0.51 -10.58
N ILE A 68 7.20 -0.79 -10.97
CA ILE A 68 7.47 -1.24 -12.35
C ILE A 68 6.80 -2.56 -12.61
N VAL A 69 7.05 -3.56 -11.75
CA VAL A 69 6.54 -4.93 -11.96
C VAL A 69 5.02 -4.88 -12.14
N THR A 70 4.34 -4.17 -11.25
CA THR A 70 2.89 -3.96 -11.34
C THR A 70 2.51 -3.19 -12.59
N GLY A 71 3.25 -2.14 -12.96
CA GLY A 71 3.00 -1.36 -14.17
C GLY A 71 3.08 -2.19 -15.45
N VAL A 72 4.02 -3.14 -15.54
CA VAL A 72 4.13 -4.08 -16.66
C VAL A 72 2.87 -4.94 -16.76
N PHE A 73 2.44 -5.56 -15.65
CA PHE A 73 1.22 -6.37 -15.65
C PHE A 73 -0.02 -5.53 -15.94
N ALA A 74 -0.15 -4.35 -15.34
CA ALA A 74 -1.26 -3.45 -15.57
C ALA A 74 -1.36 -3.03 -17.06
N ALA A 75 -0.22 -2.74 -17.71
CA ALA A 75 -0.20 -2.44 -19.14
C ALA A 75 -0.63 -3.64 -20.00
N LEU A 76 -0.13 -4.84 -19.69
CA LEU A 76 -0.48 -6.05 -20.44
C LEU A 76 -1.95 -6.44 -20.28
N PHE A 77 -2.47 -6.41 -19.04
CA PHE A 77 -3.90 -6.64 -18.78
C PHE A 77 -4.77 -5.53 -19.37
N GLY A 78 -4.31 -4.28 -19.35
CA GLY A 78 -4.99 -3.17 -20.01
C GLY A 78 -5.09 -3.36 -21.53
N LEU A 79 -4.02 -3.80 -22.17
CA LEU A 79 -4.04 -4.16 -23.60
C LEU A 79 -4.98 -5.33 -23.88
N LEU A 80 -4.96 -6.36 -23.04
CA LEU A 80 -5.87 -7.51 -23.18
C LEU A 80 -7.34 -7.07 -23.07
N ALA A 81 -7.67 -6.30 -22.04
CA ALA A 81 -9.01 -5.77 -21.81
C ALA A 81 -9.46 -4.87 -22.97
N ALA A 82 -8.58 -3.98 -23.46
CA ALA A 82 -8.86 -3.15 -24.61
C ALA A 82 -9.10 -3.98 -25.87
N GLY A 83 -8.31 -5.04 -26.09
CA GLY A 83 -8.49 -5.96 -27.20
C GLY A 83 -9.86 -6.64 -27.20
N PHE A 84 -10.30 -7.17 -26.05
CA PHE A 84 -11.63 -7.77 -25.90
C PHE A 84 -12.76 -6.75 -26.02
N ALA A 85 -12.60 -5.56 -25.43
CA ALA A 85 -13.59 -4.51 -25.55
C ALA A 85 -13.79 -4.10 -27.03
N ILE A 86 -12.70 -3.95 -27.79
CA ILE A 86 -12.78 -3.64 -29.22
C ILE A 86 -13.46 -4.78 -29.98
N ASP A 87 -13.07 -6.04 -29.75
CA ASP A 87 -13.67 -7.21 -30.42
C ASP A 87 -15.18 -7.31 -30.18
N SER A 88 -15.64 -6.99 -28.97
CA SER A 88 -17.07 -7.01 -28.61
C SER A 88 -17.91 -5.93 -29.31
N LEU A 89 -17.29 -4.83 -29.74
CA LEU A 89 -17.97 -3.67 -30.33
C LEU A 89 -17.80 -3.61 -31.86
N ALA A 90 -16.78 -4.29 -32.39
CA ALA A 90 -16.40 -4.21 -33.79
C ALA A 90 -17.22 -5.17 -34.66
N SER A 91 -17.63 -4.72 -35.85
CA SER A 91 -18.24 -5.62 -36.84
C SER A 91 -17.20 -6.60 -37.40
N GLU A 92 -17.66 -7.78 -37.83
CA GLU A 92 -16.80 -8.92 -38.20
C GLU A 92 -15.75 -8.61 -39.26
N SER A 93 -16.05 -7.70 -40.19
CA SER A 93 -15.17 -7.33 -41.31
C SER A 93 -14.47 -5.99 -41.13
N SER A 94 -14.50 -5.39 -39.94
CA SER A 94 -13.93 -4.05 -39.70
C SER A 94 -12.44 -4.09 -39.37
N LEU A 95 -11.72 -3.03 -39.76
CA LEU A 95 -10.33 -2.80 -39.35
C LEU A 95 -10.17 -2.76 -37.82
N LEU A 96 -11.20 -2.31 -37.10
CA LEU A 96 -11.21 -2.28 -35.64
C LEU A 96 -11.08 -3.69 -35.04
N ARG A 97 -11.74 -4.69 -35.63
CA ARG A 97 -11.61 -6.07 -35.15
C ARG A 97 -10.16 -6.57 -35.24
N TYR A 98 -9.48 -6.33 -36.37
CA TYR A 98 -8.07 -6.71 -36.52
C TYR A 98 -7.16 -5.98 -35.52
N LEU A 99 -7.45 -4.72 -35.21
CA LEU A 99 -6.74 -3.99 -34.14
C LEU A 99 -6.96 -4.64 -32.77
N GLY A 100 -8.19 -5.02 -32.44
CA GLY A 100 -8.53 -5.75 -31.22
C GLY A 100 -7.76 -7.07 -31.10
N MET A 101 -7.75 -7.87 -32.17
CA MET A 101 -6.97 -9.12 -32.23
C MET A 101 -5.47 -8.88 -32.05
N ALA A 102 -4.92 -7.81 -32.64
CA ALA A 102 -3.51 -7.45 -32.47
C ALA A 102 -3.19 -7.10 -31.01
N PHE A 103 -4.07 -6.37 -30.31
CA PHE A 103 -3.91 -6.08 -28.88
C PHE A 103 -3.94 -7.35 -28.03
N VAL A 104 -4.89 -8.25 -28.28
CA VAL A 104 -4.96 -9.55 -27.60
C VAL A 104 -3.68 -10.35 -27.83
N LEU A 105 -3.19 -10.42 -29.07
CA LEU A 105 -1.98 -11.17 -29.40
C LEU A 105 -0.73 -10.60 -28.71
N VAL A 106 -0.54 -9.27 -28.76
CA VAL A 106 0.57 -8.60 -28.08
C VAL A 106 0.50 -8.80 -26.57
N ALA A 107 -0.70 -8.68 -25.98
CA ALA A 107 -0.89 -8.92 -24.56
C ALA A 107 -0.61 -10.37 -24.18
N ALA A 108 -1.09 -11.35 -24.96
CA ALA A 108 -0.84 -12.76 -24.72
C ALA A 108 0.66 -13.12 -24.81
N MET A 109 1.35 -12.65 -25.85
CA MET A 109 2.80 -12.82 -25.98
C MET A 109 3.56 -12.14 -24.84
N GLY A 110 3.15 -10.93 -24.47
CA GLY A 110 3.74 -10.19 -23.36
C GLY A 110 3.52 -10.88 -22.01
N LEU A 111 2.32 -11.41 -21.75
CA LEU A 111 2.01 -12.18 -20.54
C LEU A 111 2.81 -13.48 -20.50
N PHE A 112 2.96 -14.19 -21.62
CA PHE A 112 3.85 -15.35 -21.69
C PHE A 112 5.30 -14.96 -21.35
N GLY A 113 5.81 -13.89 -21.96
CA GLY A 113 7.14 -13.34 -21.66
C GLY A 113 7.30 -12.84 -20.22
N SER A 114 6.21 -12.40 -19.59
CA SER A 114 6.21 -11.90 -18.20
C SER A 114 6.55 -12.98 -17.17
N THR A 115 6.55 -14.26 -17.55
CA THR A 115 7.11 -15.35 -16.72
C THR A 115 8.53 -15.04 -16.28
N LEU A 116 9.36 -14.47 -17.16
CA LEU A 116 10.72 -14.04 -16.81
C LEU A 116 10.70 -12.87 -15.82
N VAL A 117 9.76 -11.94 -15.94
CA VAL A 117 9.59 -10.81 -15.01
C VAL A 117 9.24 -11.31 -13.62
N VAL A 118 8.38 -12.31 -13.49
CA VAL A 118 8.05 -12.95 -12.20
C VAL A 118 9.30 -13.59 -11.59
N LEU A 119 10.06 -14.35 -12.37
CA LEU A 119 11.30 -14.98 -11.90
C LEU A 119 12.32 -13.93 -11.44
N VAL A 120 12.53 -12.88 -12.22
CA VAL A 120 13.40 -11.75 -11.84
C VAL A 120 12.90 -11.07 -10.58
N ASN A 121 11.59 -10.85 -10.45
CA ASN A 121 10.99 -10.25 -9.26
C ASN A 121 11.29 -11.08 -7.99
N VAL A 122 11.15 -12.40 -8.06
CA VAL A 122 11.49 -13.31 -6.95
C VAL A 122 12.98 -13.28 -6.65
N VAL A 123 13.83 -13.48 -7.67
CA VAL A 123 15.29 -13.53 -7.49
C VAL A 123 15.82 -12.21 -6.93
N PHE A 124 15.42 -11.07 -7.50
CA PHE A 124 15.86 -9.77 -7.00
C PHE A 124 15.29 -9.48 -5.62
N GLY A 125 14.05 -9.88 -5.31
CA GLY A 125 13.48 -9.78 -3.98
C GLY A 125 14.30 -10.54 -2.93
N LEU A 126 14.72 -11.77 -3.24
CA LEU A 126 15.58 -12.57 -2.37
C LEU A 126 16.99 -11.99 -2.24
N VAL A 127 17.59 -11.50 -3.33
CA VAL A 127 18.90 -10.81 -3.29
C VAL A 127 18.83 -9.55 -2.43
N ALA A 128 17.78 -8.75 -2.59
CA ALA A 128 17.56 -7.53 -1.81
C ALA A 128 17.38 -7.84 -0.32
N MET A 129 16.60 -8.87 0.01
CA MET A 129 16.44 -9.38 1.38
C MET A 129 17.78 -9.85 1.95
N GLY A 130 18.55 -10.65 1.21
CA GLY A 130 19.88 -11.10 1.62
C GLY A 130 20.81 -9.93 1.91
N LYS A 131 20.86 -8.93 1.03
CA LYS A 131 21.65 -7.71 1.25
C LYS A 131 21.16 -6.91 2.45
N ALA A 132 19.85 -6.87 2.71
CA ALA A 132 19.29 -6.22 3.89
C ALA A 132 19.69 -6.94 5.19
N ILE A 133 19.78 -8.28 5.21
CA ILE A 133 20.30 -9.05 6.35
C ILE A 133 21.73 -8.60 6.71
N PHE A 134 22.56 -8.34 5.69
CA PHE A 134 23.92 -7.81 5.86
C PHE A 134 23.98 -6.28 6.05
N GLY A 135 22.83 -5.60 6.23
CA GLY A 135 22.76 -4.17 6.55
C GLY A 135 22.79 -3.23 5.34
N THR A 136 22.69 -3.75 4.11
CA THR A 136 22.73 -2.95 2.89
C THR A 136 21.34 -2.76 2.30
N ALA A 137 20.88 -1.50 2.21
CA ALA A 137 19.65 -1.15 1.49
C ALA A 137 19.89 -1.13 -0.02
N TRP A 138 19.75 -2.29 -0.66
CA TRP A 138 20.05 -2.45 -2.09
C TRP A 138 18.97 -1.83 -2.98
N ARG A 139 19.41 -1.10 -4.01
CA ARG A 139 18.53 -0.57 -5.06
C ARG A 139 18.43 -1.60 -6.19
N TYR A 140 17.21 -1.90 -6.59
CA TYR A 140 16.94 -2.81 -7.69
C TYR A 140 17.47 -2.23 -9.00
N PRO A 141 18.11 -3.03 -9.87
CA PRO A 141 18.50 -2.60 -11.20
C PRO A 141 17.26 -2.12 -11.94
N LEU A 142 17.37 -1.00 -12.67
CA LEU A 142 16.31 -0.40 -13.48
C LEU A 142 15.12 0.19 -12.69
N ALA A 143 15.05 0.07 -11.37
CA ALA A 143 14.00 0.70 -10.57
C ALA A 143 14.09 2.24 -10.66
N PRO A 144 13.07 2.95 -11.22
CA PRO A 144 13.03 4.39 -11.18
C PRO A 144 12.82 4.84 -9.75
N ASP A 145 13.26 6.05 -9.46
CA ASP A 145 13.05 6.64 -8.15
C ASP A 145 11.67 7.28 -8.02
N VAL A 146 10.61 6.47 -8.05
CA VAL A 146 9.22 6.95 -8.02
C VAL A 146 8.94 7.79 -6.77
N VAL A 147 9.37 7.31 -5.60
CA VAL A 147 9.20 8.05 -4.35
C VAL A 147 9.95 9.38 -4.37
N GLY A 148 11.19 9.41 -4.87
CA GLY A 148 11.95 10.66 -5.00
C GLY A 148 11.32 11.63 -6.00
N TRP A 149 10.86 11.11 -7.14
CA TRP A 149 10.13 11.88 -8.14
C TRP A 149 8.85 12.49 -7.56
N LEU A 150 8.02 11.70 -6.86
CA LEU A 150 6.84 12.21 -6.16
C LEU A 150 7.21 13.28 -5.12
N ALA A 151 8.23 13.03 -4.31
CA ALA A 151 8.69 13.98 -3.29
C ALA A 151 9.17 15.32 -3.89
N SER A 152 9.67 15.32 -5.14
CA SER A 152 10.04 16.55 -5.85
C SER A 152 8.86 17.31 -6.46
N ARG A 153 7.72 16.65 -6.65
CA ARG A 153 6.50 17.24 -7.24
C ARG A 153 5.48 17.67 -6.19
N VAL A 154 5.51 17.03 -5.02
CA VAL A 154 4.61 17.31 -3.91
C VAL A 154 5.28 18.31 -2.98
N ARG A 155 4.57 19.39 -2.64
CA ARG A 155 5.08 20.34 -1.64
C ARG A 155 5.29 19.60 -0.31
N SER A 156 6.37 19.92 0.39
CA SER A 156 6.71 19.29 1.68
C SER A 156 5.68 19.54 2.79
N ASP A 157 4.74 20.46 2.57
CA ASP A 157 3.68 20.86 3.51
C ASP A 157 2.31 20.23 3.20
N VAL A 158 2.22 19.27 2.27
CA VAL A 158 0.96 18.55 2.07
C VAL A 158 0.60 17.80 3.34
N GLY A 159 -0.41 18.29 4.04
CA GLY A 159 -0.97 17.62 5.22
C GLY A 159 -1.44 16.21 4.84
N TRP A 160 -0.87 15.19 5.49
CA TRP A 160 -1.18 13.77 5.26
C TRP A 160 -2.68 13.48 5.37
N TRP A 161 -3.39 14.21 6.22
CA TRP A 161 -4.84 14.20 6.31
C TRP A 161 -5.57 14.40 4.97
N LYS A 162 -5.00 15.17 4.01
CA LYS A 162 -5.62 15.38 2.69
C LYS A 162 -5.70 14.08 1.89
N LEU A 163 -4.77 13.16 2.08
CA LEU A 163 -4.79 11.86 1.42
C LEU A 163 -5.90 10.96 1.97
N LEU A 164 -6.35 11.19 3.22
CA LEU A 164 -7.50 10.48 3.80
C LEU A 164 -8.83 10.88 3.14
N ALA A 165 -8.91 12.08 2.55
CA ALA A 165 -10.12 12.53 1.84
C ALA A 165 -10.44 11.65 0.63
N ALA A 166 -9.43 11.08 -0.04
CA ALA A 166 -9.64 10.14 -1.14
C ALA A 166 -10.44 8.91 -0.67
N HIS A 167 -10.09 8.33 0.48
CA HIS A 167 -10.83 7.19 1.04
C HIS A 167 -12.24 7.57 1.49
N LEU A 168 -12.43 8.80 2.01
CA LEU A 168 -13.76 9.32 2.36
C LEU A 168 -14.71 9.42 1.16
N VAL A 169 -14.19 9.73 -0.03
CA VAL A 169 -14.99 9.84 -1.26
C VAL A 169 -15.20 8.48 -1.91
N VAL A 170 -14.15 7.67 -2.02
CA VAL A 170 -14.21 6.37 -2.71
C VAL A 170 -15.16 5.40 -2.00
N THR A 171 -15.15 5.37 -0.68
CA THR A 171 -15.96 4.39 0.09
C THR A 171 -17.46 4.50 -0.13
N PRO A 172 -18.12 5.68 0.02
CA PRO A 172 -19.55 5.79 -0.24
C PRO A 172 -19.88 5.54 -1.72
N LEU A 173 -19.04 5.96 -2.67
CA LEU A 173 -19.27 5.69 -4.09
C LEU A 173 -19.24 4.18 -4.39
N ALA A 174 -18.22 3.48 -3.89
CA ALA A 174 -18.14 2.03 -4.02
C ALA A 174 -19.31 1.33 -3.31
N GLY A 175 -19.69 1.80 -2.12
CA GLY A 175 -20.86 1.29 -1.38
C GLY A 175 -22.17 1.46 -2.15
N THR A 176 -22.40 2.63 -2.78
CA THR A 176 -23.58 2.85 -3.62
C THR A 176 -23.60 1.95 -4.85
N TYR A 177 -22.44 1.73 -5.48
CA TYR A 177 -22.33 0.81 -6.62
C TYR A 177 -22.61 -0.64 -6.20
N LEU A 178 -22.05 -1.10 -5.07
CA LEU A 178 -22.30 -2.45 -4.55
C LEU A 178 -23.77 -2.64 -4.17
N ALA A 179 -24.40 -1.63 -3.57
CA ALA A 179 -25.83 -1.66 -3.29
C ALA A 179 -26.66 -1.77 -4.58
N TRP A 180 -26.29 -1.04 -5.63
CA TRP A 180 -26.95 -1.14 -6.93
C TRP A 180 -26.82 -2.53 -7.55
N LEU A 181 -25.63 -3.15 -7.53
CA LEU A 181 -25.43 -4.53 -7.99
C LEU A 181 -26.33 -5.54 -7.27
N ILE A 182 -26.59 -5.33 -5.97
CA ILE A 182 -27.44 -6.23 -5.18
C ILE A 182 -28.93 -6.01 -5.49
N LEU A 183 -29.33 -4.77 -5.74
CA LEU A 183 -30.73 -4.39 -5.89
C LEU A 183 -31.26 -4.54 -7.33
N GLU A 184 -30.38 -4.50 -8.34
CA GLU A 184 -30.74 -4.54 -9.75
C GLU A 184 -30.25 -5.83 -10.42
N PRO A 185 -31.12 -6.82 -10.66
CA PRO A 185 -30.74 -8.05 -11.36
C PRO A 185 -30.22 -7.76 -12.78
N GLY A 186 -29.07 -8.34 -13.15
CA GLY A 186 -28.45 -8.12 -14.46
C GLY A 186 -27.59 -6.85 -14.55
N ALA A 187 -27.37 -6.15 -13.43
CA ALA A 187 -26.45 -5.01 -13.37
C ALA A 187 -25.01 -5.38 -13.76
N GLU A 188 -24.62 -6.65 -13.62
CA GLU A 188 -23.36 -7.22 -14.06
C GLU A 188 -23.16 -7.18 -15.59
N ASP A 189 -24.25 -7.21 -16.36
CA ASP A 189 -24.21 -7.13 -17.83
C ASP A 189 -24.12 -5.68 -18.32
N SER A 190 -24.27 -4.70 -17.42
CA SER A 190 -24.21 -3.29 -17.74
C SER A 190 -22.78 -2.85 -18.09
N PRO A 191 -22.59 -1.94 -19.06
CA PRO A 191 -21.30 -1.27 -19.28
C PRO A 191 -20.76 -0.56 -18.03
N MET A 192 -21.63 -0.20 -17.08
CA MET A 192 -21.25 0.39 -15.79
C MET A 192 -20.51 -0.57 -14.86
N PHE A 193 -20.55 -1.88 -15.14
CA PHE A 193 -19.84 -2.89 -14.36
C PHE A 193 -18.35 -2.58 -14.24
N PHE A 194 -17.69 -2.19 -15.34
CA PHE A 194 -16.26 -1.90 -15.34
C PHE A 194 -15.92 -0.65 -14.51
N VAL A 195 -16.78 0.37 -14.54
CA VAL A 195 -16.62 1.57 -13.71
C VAL A 195 -16.70 1.19 -12.24
N GLY A 196 -17.69 0.40 -11.86
CA GLY A 196 -17.85 -0.01 -10.48
C GLY A 196 -16.81 -1.04 -10.02
N PHE A 197 -16.33 -1.93 -10.89
CA PHE A 197 -15.17 -2.77 -10.61
C PHE A 197 -13.94 -1.90 -10.29
N GLY A 198 -13.70 -0.85 -11.08
CA GLY A 198 -12.66 0.14 -10.80
C GLY A 198 -12.85 0.84 -9.45
N LEU A 199 -14.09 1.19 -9.08
CA LEU A 199 -14.42 1.76 -7.77
C LEU A 199 -14.16 0.79 -6.61
N VAL A 200 -14.51 -0.49 -6.75
CA VAL A 200 -14.23 -1.52 -5.75
C VAL A 200 -12.72 -1.72 -5.60
N LEU A 201 -11.96 -1.74 -6.70
CA LEU A 201 -10.50 -1.81 -6.63
C LEU A 201 -9.91 -0.59 -5.93
N ALA A 202 -10.41 0.62 -6.23
CA ALA A 202 -10.02 1.84 -5.54
C ALA A 202 -10.37 1.79 -4.04
N LEU A 203 -11.52 1.20 -3.68
CA LEU A 203 -11.91 0.99 -2.29
C LEU A 203 -10.91 0.07 -1.58
N VAL A 204 -10.57 -1.07 -2.18
CA VAL A 204 -9.60 -2.01 -1.59
C VAL A 204 -8.25 -1.34 -1.41
N LEU A 205 -7.71 -0.71 -2.46
CA LEU A 205 -6.40 -0.04 -2.41
C LEU A 205 -6.38 1.09 -1.37
N SER A 206 -7.40 1.94 -1.37
CA SER A 206 -7.50 3.03 -0.39
C SER A 206 -7.67 2.49 1.03
N SER A 207 -8.46 1.43 1.25
CA SER A 207 -8.64 0.81 2.57
C SER A 207 -7.35 0.22 3.12
N VAL A 208 -6.50 -0.35 2.26
CA VAL A 208 -5.21 -0.88 2.70
C VAL A 208 -4.20 0.21 2.99
N LEU A 209 -4.14 1.29 2.20
CA LEU A 209 -3.17 2.38 2.38
C LEU A 209 -3.56 3.35 3.50
N THR A 210 -4.86 3.56 3.73
CA THR A 210 -5.40 4.51 4.71
C THR A 210 -4.84 4.30 6.13
N PRO A 211 -4.70 3.08 6.66
CA PRO A 211 -4.03 2.82 7.92
C PRO A 211 -2.64 3.45 8.03
N GLY A 212 -1.80 3.29 7.00
CA GLY A 212 -0.45 3.86 6.98
C GLY A 212 -0.47 5.39 6.96
N VAL A 213 -1.39 5.97 6.18
CA VAL A 213 -1.60 7.43 6.11
C VAL A 213 -2.11 7.98 7.45
N LEU A 214 -3.04 7.28 8.12
CA LEU A 214 -3.56 7.63 9.44
C LEU A 214 -2.44 7.66 10.47
N VAL A 215 -1.64 6.59 10.57
CA VAL A 215 -0.49 6.54 11.51
C VAL A 215 0.48 7.68 11.23
N ARG A 216 0.75 7.96 9.95
CA ARG A 216 1.64 9.05 9.56
C ARG A 216 1.12 10.41 10.01
N ASP A 217 -0.15 10.71 9.78
CA ASP A 217 -0.77 11.97 10.19
C ASP A 217 -0.89 12.08 11.72
N MET A 218 -1.25 11.00 12.43
CA MET A 218 -1.32 10.96 13.89
C MET A 218 0.01 11.32 14.54
N ARG A 219 1.13 10.84 13.96
CA ARG A 219 2.47 11.21 14.42
C ARG A 219 2.77 12.69 14.20
N VAL A 220 2.33 13.27 13.07
CA VAL A 220 2.46 14.71 12.84
C VAL A 220 1.66 15.48 13.90
N VAL A 221 0.42 15.07 14.17
CA VAL A 221 -0.42 15.67 15.23
C VAL A 221 0.24 15.55 16.60
N ALA A 222 0.87 14.42 16.92
CA ALA A 222 1.56 14.22 18.20
C ALA A 222 2.73 15.21 18.42
N THR A 223 3.32 15.74 17.35
CA THR A 223 4.35 16.79 17.44
C THR A 223 3.79 18.21 17.57
N THR A 224 2.49 18.40 17.40
CA THR A 224 1.82 19.69 17.61
C THR A 224 1.47 19.88 19.09
N SER A 225 1.45 21.11 19.58
CA SER A 225 1.15 21.46 20.98
C SER A 225 -0.34 21.35 21.33
N THR A 226 -1.07 20.45 20.69
CA THR A 226 -2.49 20.22 20.95
C THR A 226 -2.69 19.28 22.14
N SER A 227 -3.81 19.42 22.85
CA SER A 227 -4.20 18.53 23.95
C SER A 227 -4.74 17.18 23.47
N TRP A 228 -5.04 17.05 22.17
CA TRP A 228 -5.58 15.83 21.60
C TRP A 228 -4.49 14.91 21.03
N GLN A 229 -4.34 13.72 21.62
CA GLN A 229 -3.39 12.70 21.15
C GLN A 229 -4.17 11.51 20.56
N PRO A 230 -4.28 11.39 19.23
CA PRO A 230 -5.00 10.30 18.61
C PRO A 230 -4.32 8.94 18.86
N SER A 231 -5.10 7.94 19.28
CA SER A 231 -4.61 6.58 19.50
C SER A 231 -4.86 5.70 18.28
N TRP A 232 -3.81 5.01 17.82
CA TRP A 232 -3.90 4.05 16.73
C TRP A 232 -4.86 2.89 17.06
N VAL A 233 -4.98 2.50 18.34
CA VAL A 233 -5.90 1.44 18.78
C VAL A 233 -7.35 1.81 18.46
N THR A 234 -7.72 3.08 18.66
CA THR A 234 -9.09 3.55 18.38
C THR A 234 -9.39 3.56 16.88
N TYR A 235 -8.47 4.12 16.09
CA TYR A 235 -8.72 4.40 14.66
C TYR A 235 -8.38 3.23 13.73
N LEU A 236 -7.58 2.26 14.18
CA LEU A 236 -7.19 1.07 13.40
C LEU A 236 -7.68 -0.21 14.06
N GLY A 237 -7.51 -0.31 15.38
CA GLY A 237 -7.98 -1.47 16.15
C GLY A 237 -9.50 -1.59 16.15
N GLY A 238 -10.23 -0.46 16.21
CA GLY A 238 -11.69 -0.43 16.09
C GLY A 238 -12.18 -1.07 14.78
N PRO A 239 -11.79 -0.55 13.60
CA PRO A 239 -12.14 -1.16 12.31
C PRO A 239 -11.70 -2.61 12.17
N ALA A 240 -10.50 -2.98 12.62
CA ALA A 240 -10.04 -4.37 12.61
C ALA A 240 -10.89 -5.29 13.49
N GLY A 241 -11.31 -4.81 14.66
CA GLY A 241 -12.23 -5.52 15.54
C GLY A 241 -13.61 -5.72 14.89
N ILE A 242 -14.13 -4.70 14.20
CA ILE A 242 -15.39 -4.82 13.44
C ILE A 242 -15.24 -5.84 12.31
N ALA A 243 -14.12 -5.85 11.60
CA ALA A 243 -13.85 -6.85 10.56
C ALA A 243 -13.87 -8.28 11.13
N ALA A 244 -13.19 -8.50 12.26
CA ALA A 244 -13.18 -9.80 12.93
C ALA A 244 -14.58 -10.24 13.39
N LEU A 245 -15.35 -9.32 13.97
CA LEU A 245 -16.75 -9.60 14.36
C LEU A 245 -17.63 -9.90 13.14
N THR A 246 -17.44 -9.16 12.05
CA THR A 246 -18.16 -9.38 10.78
C THR A 246 -17.84 -10.76 10.22
N TYR A 247 -16.57 -11.17 10.20
CA TYR A 247 -16.15 -12.51 9.79
C TYR A 247 -16.84 -13.61 10.61
N VAL A 248 -16.82 -13.48 11.94
CA VAL A 248 -17.42 -14.45 12.86
C VAL A 248 -18.94 -14.52 12.65
N ALA A 249 -19.61 -13.38 12.56
CA ALA A 249 -21.04 -13.32 12.30
C ALA A 249 -21.39 -13.92 10.93
N ALA A 250 -20.66 -13.55 9.88
CA ALA A 250 -20.84 -14.09 8.54
C ALA A 250 -20.70 -15.62 8.51
N THR A 251 -19.70 -16.16 9.22
CA THR A 251 -19.44 -17.60 9.29
C THR A 251 -20.49 -18.35 10.11
N VAL A 252 -20.79 -17.87 11.31
CA VAL A 252 -21.56 -18.62 12.30
C VAL A 252 -23.06 -18.37 12.18
N GLN A 253 -23.46 -17.12 11.97
CA GLN A 253 -24.88 -16.72 11.97
C GLN A 253 -25.48 -16.77 10.57
N PHE A 254 -24.75 -16.29 9.56
CA PHE A 254 -25.27 -16.13 8.21
C PHE A 254 -24.84 -17.24 7.24
N HIS A 255 -23.93 -18.13 7.67
CA HIS A 255 -23.36 -19.21 6.86
C HIS A 255 -22.90 -18.73 5.47
N SER A 256 -22.28 -17.55 5.43
CA SER A 256 -21.78 -16.94 4.20
C SER A 256 -20.82 -17.88 3.49
N GLU A 257 -20.94 -17.95 2.15
CA GLU A 257 -19.99 -18.66 1.30
C GLU A 257 -18.62 -17.97 1.27
N ASN A 258 -18.58 -16.67 1.59
CA ASN A 258 -17.36 -15.86 1.55
C ASN A 258 -17.25 -14.90 2.76
N PRO A 259 -17.09 -15.42 3.98
CA PRO A 259 -17.05 -14.60 5.19
C PRO A 259 -15.83 -13.65 5.24
N SER A 260 -14.75 -13.97 4.52
CA SER A 260 -13.60 -13.07 4.37
C SER A 260 -13.94 -11.86 3.50
N GLY A 261 -14.71 -12.03 2.43
CA GLY A 261 -15.25 -10.94 1.64
C GLY A 261 -16.11 -10.00 2.49
N ASP A 262 -17.03 -10.56 3.26
CA ASP A 262 -17.89 -9.79 4.16
C ASP A 262 -17.09 -8.98 5.18
N ALA A 263 -16.05 -9.60 5.76
CA ALA A 263 -15.16 -8.94 6.70
C ALA A 263 -14.38 -7.76 6.08
N VAL A 264 -13.99 -7.86 4.81
CA VAL A 264 -13.33 -6.75 4.07
C VAL A 264 -14.28 -5.57 3.92
N TYR A 265 -15.55 -5.80 3.58
CA TYR A 265 -16.54 -4.72 3.49
C TYR A 265 -16.86 -4.12 4.86
N GLY A 266 -17.00 -4.95 5.89
CA GLY A 266 -17.15 -4.50 7.28
C GLY A 266 -15.98 -3.64 7.75
N PHE A 267 -14.75 -4.06 7.43
CA PHE A 267 -13.54 -3.27 7.67
C PHE A 267 -13.59 -1.91 6.96
N ALA A 268 -13.87 -1.90 5.66
CA ALA A 268 -13.88 -0.69 4.85
C ALA A 268 -14.92 0.33 5.36
N GLY A 269 -16.14 -0.12 5.68
CA GLY A 269 -17.18 0.74 6.26
C GLY A 269 -16.78 1.29 7.63
N ALA A 270 -16.24 0.45 8.51
CA ALA A 270 -15.78 0.88 9.83
C ALA A 270 -14.60 1.86 9.75
N LEU A 271 -13.65 1.60 8.85
CA LEU A 271 -12.51 2.48 8.61
C LEU A 271 -12.97 3.84 8.07
N TRP A 272 -13.96 3.88 7.19
CA TRP A 272 -14.54 5.14 6.70
C TRP A 272 -15.14 5.98 7.82
N ILE A 273 -15.88 5.36 8.76
CA ILE A 273 -16.40 6.04 9.95
C ILE A 273 -15.23 6.56 10.81
N ALA A 274 -14.24 5.71 11.08
CA ALA A 274 -13.08 6.07 11.89
C ALA A 274 -12.30 7.26 11.30
N VAL A 275 -12.07 7.26 9.98
CA VAL A 275 -11.43 8.35 9.24
C VAL A 275 -12.28 9.62 9.29
N SER A 276 -13.60 9.52 9.13
CA SER A 276 -14.51 10.66 9.24
C SER A 276 -14.42 11.33 10.60
N VAL A 277 -14.49 10.53 11.67
CA VAL A 277 -14.35 11.01 13.07
C VAL A 277 -12.96 11.57 13.32
N TYR A 278 -11.91 10.93 12.79
CA TYR A 278 -10.53 11.41 12.91
C TYR A 278 -10.37 12.80 12.30
N LEU A 279 -10.79 12.98 11.05
CA LEU A 279 -10.65 14.24 10.32
C LEU A 279 -11.48 15.36 10.96
N TYR A 280 -12.69 15.06 11.41
CA TYR A 280 -13.50 16.03 12.14
C TYR A 280 -12.83 16.50 13.44
N ARG A 281 -12.28 15.56 14.24
CA ARG A 281 -11.57 15.91 15.48
C ARG A 281 -10.27 16.67 15.19
N ARG A 282 -9.52 16.26 14.18
CA ARG A 282 -8.31 16.94 13.73
C ARG A 282 -8.61 18.38 13.34
N TYR A 283 -9.61 18.61 12.51
CA TYR A 283 -10.04 19.94 12.13
C TYR A 283 -10.36 20.81 13.36
N ARG A 284 -11.14 20.28 14.32
CA ARG A 284 -11.52 21.04 15.52
C ARG A 284 -10.40 21.29 16.54
N ARG A 285 -9.38 20.43 16.58
CA ARG A 285 -8.35 20.44 17.65
C ARG A 285 -6.96 20.88 17.18
N VAL A 286 -6.74 20.90 15.88
CA VAL A 286 -5.44 21.18 15.27
C VAL A 286 -5.54 22.35 14.29
N ASP A 287 -6.56 22.37 13.42
CA ASP A 287 -6.64 23.35 12.33
C ASP A 287 -7.55 24.55 12.62
N SER A 288 -8.51 24.41 13.54
CA SER A 288 -9.39 25.49 13.95
C SER A 288 -8.67 26.39 14.96
N PRO A 289 -8.58 27.70 14.73
CA PRO A 289 -7.96 28.66 15.65
C PRO A 289 -8.73 28.81 16.97
#